data_AF-G6YAU7-F1
#
_entry.id   AF-G6YAU7-F1
#
_cell.length_a   1.000
_cell.length_b   1.000
_cell.length_c   1.000
_cell.angle_alpha   90.00
_cell.angle_beta   90.00
_cell.angle_gamma   90.00
#
_symmetry.space_group_name_H-M   'P 1'
#
loop_
_entity.id
_entity.type
_entity.pdbx_description
1 polymer ?
#
loop_
_entity_poly.entity_id
_entity_poly.type
_entity_poly.pdbx_seq_one_letter_code
_entity_poly.pdbx_strand_id
1 'polypeptide(L)' 'RYLEHYAAAVAQYRRRTKDTETVARVLSSAVEGVIHNAARRGMLEAPELQKQLVDLICAYLSGQHRAAPR' A
#
# COMPACT_ATOMS: atom_id res chain seq x y z
N ARG A 1 -8.68 11.73 6.67
CA ARG A 1 -7.34 12.08 7.19
C ARG A 1 -6.23 11.17 6.67
N TYR A 2 -6.15 9.85 6.99
CA TYR A 2 -5.10 9.00 6.40
C TYR A 2 -5.34 8.64 4.93
N LEU A 3 -6.58 8.36 4.56
CA LEU A 3 -6.95 8.01 3.18
C LEU A 3 -6.59 9.10 2.16
N GLU A 4 -6.63 10.37 2.55
CA GLU A 4 -6.26 11.50 1.69
C GLU A 4 -4.76 11.51 1.35
N HIS A 5 -3.91 11.10 2.30
CA HIS A 5 -2.47 10.93 2.05
C HIS A 5 -2.20 9.77 1.08
N TYR A 6 -2.93 8.66 1.21
CA TYR A 6 -2.85 7.55 0.25
C TYR A 6 -3.34 7.96 -1.13
N ALA A 7 -4.43 8.72 -1.22
CA ALA A 7 -4.95 9.23 -2.49
C ALA A 7 -3.94 10.16 -3.19
N ALA A 8 -3.29 11.06 -2.43
CA ALA A 8 -2.24 11.94 -2.95
C ALA A 8 -1.03 11.14 -3.46
N ALA A 9 -0.56 10.14 -2.71
CA ALA A 9 0.52 9.27 -3.13
C ALA A 9 0.17 8.49 -4.42
N VAL A 10 -1.02 7.89 -4.48
CA VAL A 10 -1.47 7.16 -5.67
C VAL A 10 -1.56 8.09 -6.88
N ALA A 11 -2.10 9.30 -6.71
CA ALA A 11 -2.21 10.28 -7.78
C ALA A 11 -0.85 10.74 -8.32
N GLN A 12 0.18 10.78 -7.46
CA GLN A 12 1.54 11.13 -7.83
C GLN A 12 2.28 10.01 -8.57
N TYR A 13 2.11 8.75 -8.13
CA TYR A 13 2.90 7.63 -8.65
C TYR A 13 2.19 6.82 -9.76
N ARG A 14 0.87 6.86 -9.86
CA ARG A 14 0.13 6.27 -10.98
C ARG A 14 -0.25 7.34 -11.99
N ARG A 15 0.21 7.20 -13.23
CA ARG A 15 -0.25 8.02 -14.38
C ARG A 15 -1.77 7.87 -14.53
N ARG A 16 -2.52 8.87 -14.02
CA ARG A 16 -3.97 9.11 -14.18
C ARG A 16 -4.79 7.88 -14.59
N THR A 17 -5.05 7.00 -13.64
CA THR A 17 -6.07 5.95 -13.79
C THR A 17 -7.37 6.38 -13.10
N LYS A 18 -8.53 6.11 -13.71
CA LYS A 18 -9.86 6.38 -13.14
C LYS A 18 -10.06 5.72 -11.76
N ASP A 19 -9.23 4.74 -11.41
CA ASP A 19 -9.33 3.93 -10.19
C ASP A 19 -8.49 4.45 -9.01
N THR A 20 -8.05 5.71 -9.03
CA THR A 20 -7.18 6.28 -7.97
C THR A 20 -7.76 6.10 -6.57
N GLU A 21 -9.08 6.29 -6.41
CA GLU A 21 -9.76 6.11 -5.12
C GLU A 21 -9.75 4.65 -4.66
N THR A 22 -10.08 3.71 -5.55
CA THR A 22 -10.06 2.28 -5.25
C THR A 22 -8.66 1.81 -4.87
N VAL A 23 -7.65 2.23 -5.62
CA VAL A 23 -6.25 1.91 -5.33
C VAL A 23 -5.82 2.46 -3.96
N ALA A 24 -6.20 3.70 -3.63
CA ALA A 24 -5.91 4.30 -2.33
C ALA A 24 -6.60 3.56 -1.18
N ARG A 25 -7.86 3.13 -1.36
CA ARG A 25 -8.61 2.34 -0.36
C ARG A 25 -7.97 0.98 -0.13
N VAL A 26 -7.63 0.25 -1.20
CA VAL A 26 -6.97 -1.06 -1.10
C VAL A 26 -5.62 -0.92 -0.40
N LEU A 27 -4.81 0.08 -0.77
CA LEU A 27 -3.53 0.33 -0.13
C LEU A 27 -3.67 0.64 1.37
N SER A 28 -4.62 1.51 1.74
CA SER A 28 -4.90 1.84 3.14
C SER A 28 -5.27 0.60 3.93
N SER A 29 -6.23 -0.21 3.43
CA SER A 29 -6.68 -1.42 4.11
C SER A 29 -5.57 -2.47 4.24
N ALA A 30 -4.71 -2.61 3.23
CA ALA A 30 -3.58 -3.54 3.29
C ALA A 30 -2.56 -3.13 4.36
N VAL A 31 -2.18 -1.85 4.41
CA VAL A 31 -1.24 -1.32 5.39
C VAL A 31 -1.80 -1.42 6.81
N GLU A 32 -3.08 -1.04 7.01
CA GLU A 32 -3.77 -1.19 8.29
C GLU A 32 -3.78 -2.65 8.77
N GLY A 33 -4.08 -3.59 7.87
CA GLY A 33 -4.09 -5.02 8.19
C GLY A 33 -2.73 -5.56 8.64
N VAL A 34 -1.64 -5.17 7.96
CA VAL A 34 -0.28 -5.57 8.33
C VAL A 34 0.12 -4.97 9.68
N ILE A 35 -0.12 -3.67 9.87
CA ILE A 35 0.21 -2.98 11.13
C ILE A 35 -0.59 -3.59 12.29
N HIS A 36 -1.89 -3.84 12.10
CA HIS A 36 -2.72 -4.47 13.12
C HIS A 36 -2.23 -5.87 13.49
N ASN A 37 -1.85 -6.68 12.49
CA ASN A 37 -1.32 -8.03 12.75
C ASN A 37 0.04 -7.99 13.48
N ALA A 38 0.93 -7.09 13.06
CA ALA A 38 2.24 -6.91 13.66
C ALA A 38 2.14 -6.41 15.10
N ALA A 39 1.25 -5.46 15.37
CA ALA A 39 0.96 -4.98 16.72
C ALA A 39 0.50 -6.12 17.62
N ARG A 40 -0.46 -6.92 17.15
CA ARG A 40 -0.99 -8.07 17.89
C ARG A 40 0.05 -9.15 18.20
N ARG A 41 1.12 -9.23 17.41
CA ARG A 41 2.22 -10.21 17.55
C ARG A 41 3.47 -9.62 18.19
N GLY A 42 3.49 -8.33 18.56
CA GLY A 42 4.68 -7.66 19.09
C GLY A 42 5.81 -7.50 18.07
N MET A 43 5.50 -7.44 16.77
CA MET A 43 6.50 -7.41 15.68
C MET A 43 6.63 -6.04 15.00
N LEU A 44 6.04 -4.97 15.55
CA LEU A 44 6.10 -3.64 14.93
C LEU A 44 7.53 -3.11 14.78
N GLU A 45 8.40 -3.48 15.73
CA GLU A 45 9.80 -3.06 15.75
C GLU A 45 10.71 -3.98 14.91
N ALA A 46 10.18 -5.05 14.31
CA ALA A 46 10.94 -5.94 13.46
C ALA A 46 11.39 -5.21 12.17
N PRO A 47 12.69 -4.95 11.97
CA PRO A 47 13.18 -4.17 10.83
C PRO A 47 12.83 -4.80 9.48
N GLU A 48 12.81 -6.14 9.43
CA GLU A 48 12.48 -6.89 8.22
C GLU A 48 11.01 -6.69 7.84
N LEU A 49 10.10 -6.63 8.82
CA LEU A 49 8.68 -6.36 8.57
C LEU A 49 8.50 -4.94 8.00
N GLN A 50 9.15 -3.96 8.61
CA GLN A 50 9.06 -2.56 8.14
C GLN A 50 9.58 -2.44 6.71
N LYS A 51 10.73 -3.06 6.41
CA LYS A 51 11.30 -3.09 5.07
C LYS A 51 10.33 -3.71 4.06
N GLN A 52 9.80 -4.90 4.36
CA GLN A 52 8.86 -5.59 3.47
C GLN A 52 7.56 -4.78 3.25
N LEU A 53 7.08 -4.08 4.26
CA LEU A 53 5.89 -3.22 4.14
C LEU A 53 6.17 -2.03 3.21
N VAL A 54 7.34 -1.40 3.32
CA VAL A 54 7.76 -0.32 2.40
C VAL A 54 7.87 -0.86 0.96
N ASP A 55 8.53 -2.00 0.76
CA ASP A 55 8.68 -2.63 -0.55
C ASP A 55 7.32 -2.94 -1.19
N LEU A 56 6.36 -3.44 -0.41
CA LEU A 56 4.99 -3.69 -0.85
C LEU A 56 4.29 -2.40 -1.32
N ILE A 57 4.38 -1.33 -0.54
CA ILE A 57 3.78 -0.03 -0.88
C ILE A 57 4.39 0.51 -2.19
N CYS A 58 5.72 0.49 -2.30
CA CYS A 58 6.44 0.93 -3.49
C CYS A 58 6.05 0.10 -4.73
N ALA A 59 5.99 -1.22 -4.61
CA ALA A 59 5.58 -2.12 -5.70
C ALA A 59 4.15 -1.81 -6.16
N TYR A 60 3.21 -1.66 -5.22
CA TYR A 60 1.80 -1.38 -5.52
C TYR A 60 1.59 -0.02 -6.21
N LEU A 61 2.32 1.00 -5.76
CA LEU A 61 2.30 2.35 -6.32
C LEU A 61 2.99 2.43 -7.68
N SER A 62 4.09 1.71 -7.89
CA SER A 62 4.83 1.68 -9.16
C SER A 62 4.03 1.09 -10.33
N GLY A 63 2.85 0.51 -10.06
CA GLY A 63 2.00 -0.05 -11.10
C GLY A 63 2.61 -1.29 -11.77
N GLN A 64 3.59 -1.94 -11.14
CA GLN A 64 4.12 -3.25 -11.51
C GLN A 64 3.10 -4.36 -11.21
N HIS A 65 1.84 -4.13 -11.57
CA HIS A 65 0.90 -5.21 -11.76
C HIS A 65 1.21 -5.77 -13.14
N ARG A 66 2.04 -6.83 -13.17
CA ARG A 66 2.14 -7.70 -14.33
C ARG A 66 0.70 -8.10 -14.68
N ALA A 67 0.18 -7.61 -15.80
CA ALA A 67 -1.17 -7.90 -16.22
C ALA A 67 -1.33 -9.43 -16.22
N ALA A 68 -2.23 -9.94 -15.39
CA ALA A 68 -2.63 -11.33 -15.49
C ALA A 68 -3.21 -11.53 -16.91
N PRO A 69 -2.72 -12.48 -17.71
CA PRO A 69 -3.36 -12.79 -18.98
C PRO A 69 -4.80 -13.22 -18.71
N ARG A 70 -5.73 -12.62 -19.46
CA ARG A 70 -7.16 -12.96 -19.44
C ARG A 70 -7.37 -14.40 -19.90
#